data_AF-A0A101H0L7-F1
#
_entry.id   AF-A0A101H0L7-F1
#
_cell.length_a   1.000
_cell.length_b   1.000
_cell.length_c   1.000
_cell.angle_alpha   90.00
_cell.angle_beta   90.00
_cell.angle_gamma   90.00
#
_symmetry.space_group_name_H-M   'P 1'
#
loop_
_entity.id
_entity.type
_entity.pdbx_description
1 polymer ?
#
loop_
_entity_poly.entity_id
_entity_poly.type
_entity_poly.pdbx_seq_one_letter_code
_entity_poly.pdbx_strand_id
1 'polypeptide(L)'
;LLQGSRLTAWELSRDGIPVTTIIDSEAAYLMQRGEIDCVIVGADRICTDGVFNKIGTYMHAVSASYHQIPFYVAAPRSTFDPEHRMADIIVEERGREEVASLFGRTTVPDAVPVVNYAFDGTPFSLIAAIITEDGLIREPFHHPWLMP
;
A
#
# COMPACT_ATOMS: atom_id res chain seq x y z
N LEU A 1 -4.87 -12.45 -0.79
CA LEU A 1 -5.29 -11.74 0.43
C LEU A 1 -4.51 -12.24 1.65
N LEU A 2 -4.57 -11.46 2.73
CA LEU A 2 -3.92 -11.74 4.01
C LEU A 2 -2.40 -11.87 3.88
N GLN A 3 -1.78 -11.11 2.98
CA GLN A 3 -0.33 -11.14 2.77
C GLN A 3 0.43 -10.69 4.04
N GLY A 4 -0.06 -9.65 4.72
CA GLY A 4 0.56 -9.17 5.96
C GLY A 4 0.59 -10.25 7.06
N SER A 5 -0.53 -10.92 7.30
CA SER A 5 -0.60 -11.96 8.35
C SER A 5 0.02 -13.29 7.95
N ARG A 6 0.04 -13.65 6.66
CA ARG A 6 0.55 -14.95 6.19
C ARG A 6 2.03 -14.94 5.79
N LEU A 7 2.52 -13.82 5.27
CA LEU A 7 3.88 -13.72 4.71
C LEU A 7 4.74 -12.80 5.58
N THR A 8 4.35 -11.52 5.71
CA THR A 8 5.13 -10.53 6.46
C THR A 8 5.31 -10.91 7.93
N ALA A 9 4.23 -11.31 8.61
CA ALA A 9 4.33 -11.77 10.00
C ALA A 9 5.20 -13.03 10.14
N TRP A 10 5.19 -13.91 9.14
CA TRP A 10 5.97 -15.14 9.14
C TRP A 10 7.47 -14.86 8.93
N GLU A 11 7.84 -14.04 7.94
CA GLU A 11 9.25 -13.73 7.66
C GLU A 11 9.89 -12.92 8.80
N LEU A 12 9.20 -11.90 9.32
CA LEU A 12 9.72 -11.08 10.42
C LEU A 12 9.89 -11.89 11.71
N SER A 13 8.92 -12.76 12.03
CA SER A 13 9.02 -13.66 13.18
C SER A 13 10.19 -14.63 13.04
N ARG A 14 10.38 -15.20 11.84
CA ARG A 14 11.50 -16.10 11.53
C ARG A 14 12.86 -15.43 11.71
N ASP A 15 12.95 -14.16 11.35
CA ASP A 15 14.18 -13.36 11.45
C ASP A 15 14.40 -12.74 12.85
N GLY A 16 13.48 -12.99 13.80
CA GLY A 16 13.57 -12.48 15.17
C GLY A 16 13.27 -10.99 15.32
N ILE A 17 12.62 -10.39 14.32
CA ILE A 17 12.19 -8.99 14.37
C ILE A 17 10.85 -8.93 15.13
N PRO A 18 10.73 -8.09 16.19
CA PRO A 18 9.47 -7.91 16.88
C PRO A 18 8.37 -7.45 15.91
N VAL A 19 7.32 -8.26 15.80
CA VAL A 19 6.20 -8.00 14.88
C VAL A 19 4.87 -8.21 15.60
N THR A 20 3.95 -7.27 15.40
CA THR A 20 2.57 -7.36 15.86
C THR A 20 1.64 -7.23 14.67
N THR A 21 0.80 -8.26 14.46
CA THR A 21 -0.22 -8.23 13.41
C THR A 21 -1.46 -7.52 13.91
N ILE A 22 -1.95 -6.54 13.16
CA ILE A 22 -3.21 -5.83 13.39
C ILE A 22 -4.16 -6.08 12.22
N ILE A 23 -5.45 -5.79 12.40
CA ILE A 23 -6.38 -5.68 11.27
C ILE A 23 -6.22 -4.32 10.58
N ASP A 24 -6.54 -4.25 9.29
CA ASP A 24 -6.32 -3.04 8.48
C ASP A 24 -7.04 -1.80 9.07
N SER A 25 -8.24 -1.97 9.61
CA SER A 25 -9.04 -0.89 10.21
C SER A 25 -8.52 -0.38 11.56
N GLU A 26 -7.60 -1.09 12.20
CA GLU A 26 -7.03 -0.70 13.50
C GLU A 26 -5.88 0.31 13.34
N ALA A 27 -5.29 0.40 12.14
CA ALA A 27 -4.15 1.28 11.87
C ALA A 27 -4.41 2.74 12.27
N ALA A 28 -5.56 3.31 11.86
CA ALA A 28 -5.90 4.70 12.20
C ALA A 28 -6.07 4.94 13.71
N TYR A 29 -6.58 3.94 14.44
CA TYR A 29 -6.73 4.03 15.89
C TYR A 29 -5.38 4.04 16.61
N LEU A 30 -4.43 3.23 16.15
CA LEU A 30 -3.06 3.23 16.68
C LEU A 30 -2.30 4.51 16.31
N MET A 31 -2.51 5.05 15.10
CA MET A 31 -2.00 6.38 14.73
C MET A 31 -2.55 7.48 15.65
N GLN A 32 -3.85 7.46 15.93
CA GLN A 32 -4.49 8.42 16.86
C GLN A 32 -3.90 8.36 18.27
N ARG A 33 -3.49 7.16 18.71
CA ARG A 33 -2.89 6.92 20.04
C ARG A 33 -1.39 7.24 20.09
N GLY A 34 -0.78 7.62 18.97
CA GLY A 34 0.65 7.87 18.89
C GLY A 34 1.50 6.60 19.03
N GLU A 35 0.94 5.45 18.66
CA GLU A 35 1.64 4.14 18.71
C GLU A 35 2.35 3.80 17.39
N ILE A 36 2.26 4.68 16.38
CA ILE A 36 2.89 4.54 15.07
C ILE A 36 3.70 5.80 14.78
N ASP A 37 5.02 5.64 14.62
CA ASP A 37 5.94 6.74 14.32
C ASP A 37 6.09 7.03 12.83
N CYS A 38 5.96 6.00 11.98
CA CYS A 38 6.08 6.11 10.53
C CYS A 38 5.35 4.95 9.84
N VAL A 39 5.07 5.12 8.54
CA VAL A 39 4.53 4.07 7.68
C VAL A 39 5.51 3.83 6.53
N ILE A 40 5.79 2.57 6.23
CA ILE A 40 6.61 2.16 5.08
C ILE A 40 5.84 1.06 4.32
N VAL A 41 5.64 1.27 3.03
CA VAL A 41 5.00 0.31 2.13
C VAL A 41 5.88 0.02 0.91
N GLY A 42 5.58 -1.07 0.20
CA GLY A 42 6.13 -1.31 -1.13
C GLY A 42 5.39 -0.53 -2.22
N ALA A 43 5.70 -0.84 -3.47
CA ALA A 43 4.94 -0.40 -4.64
C ALA A 43 4.91 -1.50 -5.71
N ASP A 44 3.79 -1.59 -6.42
CA ASP A 44 3.64 -2.41 -7.62
C ASP A 44 3.95 -1.59 -8.89
N ARG A 45 3.65 -0.28 -8.88
CA ARG A 45 3.95 0.64 -9.98
C ARG A 45 4.04 2.08 -9.47
N ILE A 46 5.01 2.86 -9.94
CA ILE A 46 5.15 4.29 -9.62
C ILE A 46 4.99 5.11 -10.89
N CYS A 47 3.86 5.78 -11.02
CA CYS A 47 3.54 6.67 -12.14
C CYS A 47 4.11 8.08 -11.92
N THR A 48 3.97 8.94 -12.93
CA THR A 48 4.46 10.33 -12.88
C THR A 48 3.83 11.22 -11.79
N ASP A 49 2.68 10.84 -11.22
CA ASP A 49 1.95 11.61 -10.21
C ASP A 49 1.51 10.80 -8.97
N GLY A 50 1.93 9.54 -8.83
CA GLY A 50 1.65 8.74 -7.64
C GLY A 50 2.05 7.28 -7.73
N VAL A 51 1.65 6.51 -6.72
CA VAL A 51 2.06 5.13 -6.48
C VAL A 51 0.85 4.22 -6.47
N PHE A 52 0.91 3.11 -7.20
CA PHE A 52 0.00 1.99 -7.03
C PHE A 52 0.63 0.89 -6.18
N ASN A 53 -0.12 0.44 -5.18
CA ASN A 53 0.25 -0.65 -4.31
C ASN A 53 -1.02 -1.39 -3.85
N LYS A 54 -0.86 -2.47 -3.08
CA LYS A 54 -1.97 -3.27 -2.53
C LYS A 54 -3.11 -2.40 -1.98
N ILE A 55 -4.35 -2.78 -2.32
CA ILE A 55 -5.57 -2.12 -1.81
C ILE A 55 -5.49 -1.93 -0.29
N GLY A 56 -5.82 -0.72 0.18
CA GLY A 56 -5.62 -0.24 1.54
C GLY A 56 -4.45 0.73 1.70
N THR A 57 -3.53 0.81 0.75
CA THR A 57 -2.37 1.72 0.82
C THR A 57 -2.80 3.18 0.89
N TYR A 58 -3.69 3.59 -0.01
CA TYR A 58 -4.23 4.95 -0.02
C TYR A 58 -4.96 5.29 1.28
N MET A 59 -5.73 4.35 1.84
CA MET A 59 -6.41 4.53 3.13
C MET A 59 -5.39 4.81 4.24
N HIS A 60 -4.32 4.03 4.33
CA HIS A 60 -3.25 4.25 5.31
C HIS A 60 -2.52 5.58 5.09
N ALA A 61 -2.28 5.99 3.84
CA ALA A 61 -1.65 7.27 3.52
C ALA A 61 -2.50 8.48 3.96
N VAL A 62 -3.82 8.40 3.75
CA VAL A 62 -4.77 9.42 4.24
C VAL A 62 -4.77 9.50 5.76
N SER A 63 -4.83 8.35 6.45
CA SER A 63 -4.78 8.32 7.92
C SER A 63 -3.45 8.86 8.46
N ALA A 64 -2.33 8.46 7.87
CA ALA A 64 -1.00 8.93 8.25
C ALA A 64 -0.88 10.45 8.07
N SER A 65 -1.32 10.98 6.93
CA SER A 65 -1.34 12.42 6.66
C SER A 65 -2.18 13.20 7.68
N TYR A 66 -3.38 12.71 8.02
CA TYR A 66 -4.24 13.35 9.03
C TYR A 66 -3.57 13.42 10.41
N HIS A 67 -2.86 12.34 10.80
CA HIS A 67 -2.15 12.26 12.07
C HIS A 67 -0.70 12.80 12.00
N GLN A 68 -0.30 13.42 10.88
CA GLN A 68 1.03 14.00 10.68
C GLN A 68 2.17 12.97 10.81
N ILE A 69 1.91 11.71 10.45
CA ILE A 69 2.87 10.61 10.44
C ILE A 69 3.49 10.52 9.04
N PRO A 70 4.84 10.46 8.91
CA PRO A 70 5.48 10.36 7.62
C PRO A 70 5.19 9.00 6.95
N PHE A 71 4.75 9.07 5.69
CA PHE A 71 4.43 7.90 4.87
C PHE A 71 5.49 7.73 3.78
N TYR A 72 6.19 6.60 3.82
CA TYR A 72 7.27 6.29 2.89
C TYR A 72 6.90 5.13 1.97
N VAL A 73 7.41 5.18 0.75
CA VAL A 73 7.32 4.09 -0.23
C VAL A 73 8.74 3.57 -0.47
N ALA A 74 8.98 2.28 -0.37
CA ALA A 74 10.26 1.66 -0.72
C ALA A 74 10.09 0.81 -1.98
N ALA A 75 10.78 1.17 -3.06
CA ALA A 75 10.66 0.50 -4.35
C ALA A 75 11.92 0.63 -5.21
N PRO A 76 12.29 -0.41 -5.97
CA PRO A 76 13.43 -0.35 -6.88
C PRO A 76 13.10 0.48 -8.13
N ARG A 77 14.14 0.91 -8.87
CA ARG A 77 14.00 1.61 -10.16
C ARG A 77 13.07 0.91 -11.15
N SER A 78 13.09 -0.42 -11.18
CA SER A 78 12.27 -1.22 -12.11
C SER A 78 10.77 -1.07 -11.91
N THR A 79 10.33 -0.51 -10.79
CA THR A 79 8.91 -0.27 -10.47
C THR A 79 8.39 1.05 -11.03
N PHE A 80 9.29 1.94 -11.49
CA PHE A 80 8.90 3.24 -12.04
C PHE A 80 8.37 3.11 -13.47
N ASP A 81 7.28 3.83 -13.72
CA ASP A 81 6.56 3.91 -14.98
C ASP A 81 6.43 5.39 -15.38
N PRO A 82 7.46 5.96 -16.03
CA PRO A 82 7.47 7.36 -16.42
C PRO A 82 6.52 7.68 -17.58
N GLU A 83 5.96 6.66 -18.25
CA GLU A 83 5.11 6.84 -19.42
C GLU A 83 3.66 7.12 -19.05
N HIS A 84 3.24 6.75 -17.84
CA HIS A 84 1.83 6.81 -17.42
C HIS A 84 1.61 7.76 -16.24
N ARG A 85 0.42 8.35 -16.21
CA ARG A 85 -0.16 9.00 -15.04
C ARG A 85 -1.07 8.01 -14.32
N MET A 86 -1.43 8.32 -13.08
CA MET A 86 -2.35 7.50 -12.31
C MET A 86 -3.70 7.30 -13.01
N ALA A 87 -4.19 8.33 -13.71
CA ALA A 87 -5.45 8.27 -14.45
C ALA A 87 -5.42 7.26 -15.62
N ASP A 88 -4.25 6.87 -16.09
CA ASP A 88 -4.09 5.93 -17.20
C ASP A 88 -4.09 4.46 -16.73
N ILE A 89 -3.98 4.23 -15.42
CA ILE A 89 -3.86 2.88 -14.85
C ILE A 89 -5.23 2.24 -14.64
N ILE A 90 -5.45 1.11 -15.29
CA ILE A 90 -6.60 0.23 -15.05
C ILE A 90 -6.25 -0.71 -13.89
N VAL A 91 -6.98 -0.60 -12.79
CA VAL A 91 -6.77 -1.45 -11.62
C VAL A 91 -7.41 -2.82 -11.83
N GLU A 92 -6.65 -3.88 -11.56
CA GLU A 92 -7.15 -5.25 -11.58
C GLU A 92 -8.31 -5.43 -10.59
N GLU A 93 -9.46 -5.86 -11.09
CA GLU A 93 -10.60 -6.29 -10.29
C GLU A 93 -10.59 -7.82 -10.21
N ARG A 94 -10.54 -8.36 -8.99
CA ARG A 94 -10.38 -9.79 -8.72
C ARG A 94 -11.71 -10.45 -8.40
N GLY A 95 -11.74 -11.78 -8.53
CA GLY A 95 -12.95 -12.56 -8.32
C GLY A 95 -13.57 -12.36 -6.94
N ARG A 96 -14.91 -12.42 -6.90
CA ARG A 96 -15.74 -12.38 -5.68
C ARG A 96 -15.23 -13.32 -4.59
N GLU A 97 -14.83 -14.54 -4.99
CA GLU A 97 -14.51 -15.62 -4.06
C GLU A 97 -13.34 -15.30 -3.13
N GLU A 98 -12.43 -14.38 -3.48
CA GLU A 98 -11.34 -14.02 -2.57
C GLU A 98 -11.83 -13.31 -1.31
N VAL A 99 -12.89 -12.50 -1.42
CA VAL A 99 -13.50 -11.81 -0.28
C VAL A 99 -14.65 -12.63 0.31
N ALA A 100 -15.44 -13.27 -0.56
CA ALA A 100 -16.63 -14.00 -0.16
C ALA A 100 -16.32 -15.32 0.55
N SER A 101 -15.15 -15.90 0.32
CA SER A 101 -14.75 -17.18 0.91
C SER A 101 -13.29 -17.16 1.36
N LEU A 102 -13.06 -17.49 2.62
CA LEU A 102 -11.73 -17.58 3.21
C LEU A 102 -11.56 -18.95 3.86
N PHE A 103 -10.46 -19.63 3.54
CA PHE A 103 -10.13 -20.95 4.08
C PHE A 103 -11.25 -22.00 3.91
N GLY A 104 -11.93 -21.96 2.76
CA GLY A 104 -13.03 -22.88 2.44
C GLY A 104 -14.35 -22.57 3.15
N ARG A 105 -14.49 -21.38 3.75
CA ARG A 105 -15.71 -20.93 4.42
C ARG A 105 -16.25 -19.67 3.77
N THR A 106 -17.49 -19.75 3.28
CA THR A 106 -18.22 -18.61 2.74
C THR A 106 -18.72 -17.70 3.87
N THR A 107 -18.46 -16.40 3.74
CA THR A 107 -18.85 -15.36 4.70
C THR A 107 -19.79 -14.32 4.10
N VAL A 108 -19.85 -14.23 2.77
CA VAL A 108 -20.76 -13.33 2.04
C VAL A 108 -21.90 -14.15 1.43
N PRO A 109 -23.18 -13.81 1.68
CA PRO A 109 -24.32 -14.50 1.06
C PRO A 109 -24.21 -14.52 -0.47
N ASP A 110 -24.64 -15.63 -1.10
CA ASP A 110 -24.44 -15.89 -2.53
C ASP A 110 -24.98 -14.77 -3.44
N ALA A 111 -26.12 -14.20 -3.10
CA ALA A 111 -26.78 -13.15 -3.88
C ALA A 111 -26.14 -11.75 -3.71
N VAL A 112 -25.21 -11.56 -2.78
CA VAL A 112 -24.59 -10.26 -2.51
C VAL A 112 -23.38 -10.08 -3.43
N PRO A 113 -23.36 -9.03 -4.28
CA PRO A 113 -22.20 -8.73 -5.12
C PRO A 113 -21.03 -8.23 -4.27
N VAL A 114 -19.82 -8.48 -4.76
CA VAL A 114 -18.55 -8.07 -4.13
C VAL A 114 -17.77 -7.23 -5.13
N VAL A 115 -17.24 -6.10 -4.65
CA VAL A 115 -16.24 -5.29 -5.36
C VAL A 115 -14.88 -5.60 -4.74
N ASN A 116 -13.88 -5.93 -5.56
CA ASN A 116 -12.60 -6.41 -5.08
C ASN A 116 -11.44 -5.94 -5.98
N TYR A 117 -11.07 -4.67 -5.85
CA TYR A 117 -9.86 -4.16 -6.50
C TYR A 117 -8.61 -4.67 -5.78
N ALA A 118 -7.60 -5.07 -6.55
CA ALA A 118 -6.37 -5.62 -6.03
C ALA A 118 -5.39 -4.54 -5.52
N PHE A 119 -5.55 -3.30 -5.99
CA PHE A 119 -4.63 -2.18 -5.77
C PHE A 119 -5.41 -0.86 -5.61
N ASP A 120 -4.77 0.16 -5.08
CA ASP A 120 -5.23 1.55 -5.14
C ASP A 120 -4.08 2.49 -5.48
N GLY A 121 -4.42 3.72 -5.88
CA GLY A 121 -3.48 4.77 -6.21
C GLY A 121 -3.34 5.78 -5.08
N THR A 122 -2.10 6.04 -4.65
CA THR A 122 -1.73 7.03 -3.64
C THR A 122 -0.99 8.20 -4.30
N PRO A 123 -1.53 9.43 -4.27
CA PRO A 123 -0.88 10.60 -4.86
C PRO A 123 0.38 11.00 -4.07
N PHE A 124 1.36 11.60 -4.76
CA PHE A 124 2.60 12.06 -4.13
C PHE A 124 2.40 13.08 -2.99
N SER A 125 1.30 13.82 -2.96
CA SER A 125 0.98 14.75 -1.88
C SER A 125 0.79 14.08 -0.51
N LEU A 126 0.60 12.76 -0.47
CA LEU A 126 0.50 11.97 0.76
C LEU A 126 1.79 11.20 1.08
N ILE A 127 2.84 11.33 0.26
CA ILE A 127 4.08 10.55 0.38
C ILE A 127 5.21 11.48 0.79
N ALA A 128 5.85 11.16 1.92
CA ALA A 128 6.98 11.94 2.44
C ALA A 128 8.25 11.76 1.60
N ALA A 129 8.56 10.52 1.20
CA ALA A 129 9.64 10.19 0.27
C ALA A 129 9.48 8.78 -0.32
N ILE A 130 10.10 8.56 -1.47
CA ILE A 130 10.32 7.25 -2.08
C ILE A 130 11.78 6.85 -1.84
N ILE A 131 11.97 5.67 -1.26
CA ILE A 131 13.27 5.06 -0.94
C ILE A 131 13.63 4.10 -2.08
N THR A 132 14.79 4.32 -2.69
CA THR A 132 15.30 3.52 -3.81
C THR A 132 16.73 3.06 -3.53
N GLU A 133 17.26 2.22 -4.42
CA GLU A 133 18.67 1.82 -4.42
C GLU A 133 19.65 2.99 -4.64
N ASP A 134 19.18 4.09 -5.24
CA ASP A 134 19.98 5.30 -5.53
C ASP A 134 19.78 6.41 -4.48
N GLY A 135 18.95 6.17 -3.46
CA GLY A 135 18.72 7.08 -2.34
C GLY A 135 17.26 7.49 -2.18
N LEU A 136 17.03 8.74 -1.78
CA LEU A 136 15.70 9.27 -1.47
C LEU A 136 15.21 10.22 -2.56
N ILE A 137 14.00 9.98 -3.07
CA ILE A 137 13.25 10.90 -3.92
C ILE A 137 12.17 11.55 -3.05
N ARG A 138 12.14 12.88 -2.99
CA ARG A 138 11.20 13.65 -2.16
C ARG A 138 10.73 14.88 -2.92
N GLU A 139 9.81 15.64 -2.33
CA GLU A 139 9.29 16.86 -2.94
C GLU A 139 10.40 17.92 -3.21
N PRO A 140 10.40 18.59 -4.38
CA PRO A 140 9.55 18.30 -5.54
C PRO A 140 9.95 16.97 -6.17
N PHE A 141 8.97 16.11 -6.48
CA PHE A 141 9.16 14.78 -7.10
C PHE A 141 9.62 14.89 -8.57
N HIS A 142 10.75 15.58 -8.77
CA HIS A 142 11.42 15.79 -10.04
C HIS A 142 12.65 14.87 -10.07
N HIS A 143 12.44 13.64 -10.53
CA HIS A 143 13.50 12.65 -10.68
C HIS A 143 13.56 12.15 -12.12
N PRO A 144 14.75 11.84 -12.68
CA PRO A 144 14.85 11.31 -14.05
C PRO A 144 14.04 10.04 -14.30
N TRP A 145 13.63 9.31 -13.26
CA TRP A 145 12.82 8.10 -13.38
C TRP A 145 11.31 8.35 -13.43
N LEU A 146 10.90 9.61 -13.20
CA LEU A 146 9.52 10.07 -13.29
C LEU A 146 9.30 10.93 -14.54
N MET A 147 10.25 10.90 -15.48
CA MET A 147 10.22 11.64 -16.74
C MET A 147 10.35 10.63 -17.89
N PRO A 148 9.52 10.74 -18.94
CA PRO A 148 9.63 9.91 -20.14
C PRO A 148 10.96 10.13 -20.90
#